data_AF-A0A1D2VGQ8-F1
#
_entry.id   AF-A0A1D2VGQ8-F1
#
_cell.length_a   1.000
_cell.length_b   1.000
_cell.length_c   1.000
_cell.angle_alpha   90.00
_cell.angle_beta   90.00
_cell.angle_gamma   90.00
#
_symmetry.space_group_name_H-M   'P 1'
#
loop_
_entity.id
_entity.type
_entity.pdbx_description
1 polymer ?
#
loop_
_entity_poly.entity_id
_entity_poly.type
_entity_poly.pdbx_seq_one_letter_code
_entity_poly.pdbx_strand_id
1 'polypeptide(L)' 'FCKALYDYSSSDSTIELSFKKDDLLAILDNTDHINNNNWLKCRSKSGQIGYIPKNYIKLINLD' A
#
# COMPACT_ATOMS: atom_id res chain seq x y z
N PHE A 1 3.94 4.87 7.75
CA PHE A 1 3.62 5.22 6.35
C PHE A 1 4.54 4.41 5.43
N CYS A 2 4.22 4.33 4.15
CA CYS A 2 5.14 3.83 3.12
C CYS A 2 5.15 4.76 1.91
N LYS A 3 6.25 4.71 1.14
CA LYS A 3 6.42 5.43 -0.12
C LYS A 3 6.40 4.44 -1.28
N ALA A 4 5.65 4.75 -2.34
CA ALA A 4 5.67 3.98 -3.58
C ALA A 4 7.00 4.16 -4.34
N LEU A 5 7.61 3.04 -4.72
CA LEU A 5 8.83 2.99 -5.53
C LEU A 5 8.53 2.96 -7.04
N TYR A 6 7.35 2.47 -7.42
CA TYR A 6 6.90 2.30 -8.79
C TYR A 6 5.40 2.63 -8.91
N ASP A 7 4.94 2.79 -10.15
CA ASP A 7 3.52 2.85 -10.47
C ASP A 7 2.88 1.47 -10.28
N TYR A 8 1.67 1.45 -9.73
CA TYR A 8 0.85 0.25 -9.64
C TYR A 8 -0.58 0.56 -10.09
N SER A 9 -1.05 -0.18 -11.09
CA SER A 9 -2.43 -0.12 -11.57
C SER A 9 -3.07 -1.48 -11.32
N SER A 10 -4.03 -1.53 -10.40
CA SER A 10 -4.77 -2.75 -10.13
C SER A 10 -5.80 -3.04 -11.21
N SER A 11 -6.01 -4.33 -11.48
CA SER A 11 -7.12 -4.85 -12.27
C SER A 11 -8.41 -5.02 -11.47
N ASP A 12 -8.34 -5.07 -10.13
CA ASP A 12 -9.50 -5.18 -9.22
C ASP A 12 -9.47 -4.07 -8.15
N SER A 13 -9.98 -2.90 -8.55
CA SER A 13 -10.07 -1.71 -7.70
C SER A 13 -11.04 -1.83 -6.51
N THR A 14 -11.79 -2.94 -6.39
CA THR A 14 -12.68 -3.17 -5.24
C THR A 14 -11.93 -3.72 -4.03
N ILE A 15 -10.77 -4.34 -4.27
CA ILE A 15 -9.93 -4.97 -3.25
C ILE A 15 -8.59 -4.27 -3.12
N GLU A 16 -7.97 -3.90 -4.24
CA GLU A 16 -6.63 -3.35 -4.30
C GLU A 16 -6.64 -1.84 -4.57
N LEU A 17 -5.57 -1.18 -4.14
CA LEU A 17 -5.38 0.25 -4.29
C LEU A 17 -4.33 0.54 -5.36
N SER A 18 -4.72 1.24 -6.42
CA SER A 18 -3.78 1.80 -7.41
C SER A 18 -3.05 3.03 -6.85
N PHE A 19 -1.79 3.21 -7.24
CA PHE A 19 -0.95 4.34 -6.81
C PHE A 19 0.13 4.65 -7.83
N LYS A 20 0.72 5.84 -7.73
CA LYS A 20 1.83 6.30 -8.56
C LYS A 20 3.15 6.26 -7.81
N LYS A 21 4.25 6.14 -8.54
CA LYS A 21 5.59 6.30 -7.98
C LYS A 21 5.65 7.60 -7.17
N ASP A 22 6.35 7.54 -6.05
CA ASP A 22 6.50 8.61 -5.07
C ASP A 22 5.26 8.95 -4.22
N ASP A 23 4.11 8.28 -4.42
CA ASP A 23 2.95 8.41 -3.53
C ASP A 23 3.27 8.01 -2.08
N LEU A 24 2.69 8.76 -1.14
CA LEU A 24 2.70 8.45 0.29
C LEU A 24 1.38 7.81 0.69
N LEU A 25 1.47 6.63 1.31
CA LEU A 25 0.32 5.83 1.73
C LEU A 25 0.34 5.61 3.23
N ALA A 26 -0.82 5.79 3.86
CA ALA A 26 -1.00 5.51 5.28
C ALA A 26 -1.26 4.01 5.49
N ILE A 27 -0.43 3.36 6.28
CA ILE A 27 -0.61 1.94 6.63
C ILE A 27 -1.73 1.87 7.65
N LEU A 28 -2.79 1.12 7.35
CA LEU A 28 -3.94 0.97 8.24
C LEU A 28 -3.84 -0.27 9.12
N ASP A 29 -3.24 -1.34 8.59
CA ASP A 29 -3.08 -2.61 9.28
C ASP A 29 -1.68 -3.16 9.00
N ASN A 30 -0.89 -3.35 10.05
CA ASN A 30 0.42 -3.98 10.01
C ASN A 30 0.41 -5.38 10.63
N THR A 31 -0.77 -5.88 11.00
CA THR A 31 -0.88 -7.17 11.67
C THR A 31 -0.56 -8.25 10.64
N ASP A 32 0.60 -8.91 10.81
CA ASP A 32 1.06 -10.06 10.02
C ASP A 32 0.11 -11.29 10.09
N HIS A 33 -1.10 -11.12 10.63
CA HIS A 33 -1.98 -12.17 11.11
C HIS A 33 -2.95 -12.71 10.05
N ILE A 34 -2.98 -12.18 8.83
CA ILE A 34 -3.85 -12.70 7.76
C ILE A 34 -3.02 -13.05 6.52
N ASN A 35 -2.27 -14.16 6.61
CA ASN A 35 -1.91 -15.09 5.52
C ASN A 35 -1.30 -14.54 4.21
N ASN A 36 -0.86 -13.28 4.12
CA ASN A 36 -0.27 -12.79 2.88
C ASN A 36 0.86 -11.79 3.14
N ASN A 37 2.07 -12.33 3.32
CA ASN A 37 3.31 -11.55 3.44
C ASN A 37 3.55 -10.58 2.28
N ASN A 38 2.84 -10.74 1.16
CA ASN A 38 3.03 -9.94 -0.05
C ASN A 38 2.16 -8.67 -0.11
N TRP A 39 1.14 -8.52 0.73
CA TRP A 39 0.18 -7.42 0.64
C TRP A 39 0.08 -6.60 1.92
N LEU A 40 -0.20 -5.30 1.78
CA LEU A 40 -0.35 -4.37 2.89
C LEU A 40 -1.62 -3.55 2.72
N LYS A 41 -2.41 -3.39 3.78
CA LYS A 41 -3.62 -2.57 3.74
C LYS A 41 -3.30 -1.11 3.98
N CYS A 42 -3.61 -0.27 3.01
CA CYS A 42 -3.24 1.14 3.01
C CYS A 42 -4.41 2.06 2.66
N ARG A 43 -4.23 3.36 2.97
CA ARG A 43 -5.11 4.46 2.54
C ARG A 43 -4.32 5.48 1.73
N SER A 44 -4.87 5.90 0.59
CA SER A 44 -4.33 6.97 -0.25
C SER A 44 -4.64 8.36 0.31
N LYS A 45 -4.01 9.40 -0.27
CA LYS A 45 -4.30 10.80 0.06
C LYS A 45 -5.76 11.19 -0.25
N SER A 46 -6.39 10.57 -1.25
CA SER A 46 -7.80 10.79 -1.59
C SER A 46 -8.77 10.04 -0.67
N GLY A 47 -8.26 9.25 0.29
CA GLY A 47 -9.08 8.50 1.24
C GLY A 47 -9.48 7.10 0.75
N GLN A 48 -9.07 6.69 -0.45
CA GLN A 48 -9.32 5.32 -0.94
C GLN A 48 -8.52 4.31 -0.12
N ILE A 49 -9.14 3.16 0.16
CA ILE A 49 -8.56 2.09 0.98
C ILE A 49 -8.51 0.83 0.14
N GLY A 50 -7.39 0.11 0.21
CA GLY A 50 -7.23 -1.19 -0.44
C GLY A 50 -5.90 -1.82 -0.10
N TYR A 51 -5.68 -3.02 -0.64
CA TYR A 51 -4.40 -3.71 -0.52
C TYR A 51 -3.41 -3.25 -1.60
N ILE A 52 -2.13 -3.17 -1.22
CA ILE A 52 -1.03 -2.86 -2.13
C ILE A 52 0.07 -3.92 -2.03
N PRO A 53 0.82 -4.19 -3.11
CA PRO A 53 1.91 -5.15 -3.06
C PRO A 53 3.13 -4.57 -2.32
N LYS A 54 3.64 -5.30 -1.31
CA LYS A 54 4.76 -4.83 -0.45
C LYS A 54 6.06 -4.60 -1.23
N ASN A 55 6.29 -5.35 -2.32
CA ASN A 55 7.49 -5.20 -3.16
C ASN A 55 7.48 -3.92 -4.02
N TYR A 56 6.39 -3.15 -4.05
CA TYR A 56 6.31 -1.87 -4.75
C TYR A 56 6.54 -0.67 -3.83
N ILE A 57 6.76 -0.89 -2.54
CA ILE A 57 6.85 0.18 -1.55
C ILE A 57 8.13 0.09 -0.72
N LYS A 58 8.49 1.22 -0.12
CA LYS A 58 9.48 1.30 0.95
C LYS A 58 8.78 1.79 2.22
N LEU A 59 8.92 1.04 3.31
CA LEU A 59 8.47 1.49 4.63
C LEU A 59 9.25 2.74 5.03
N ILE A 60 8.55 3.73 5.56
CA ILE A 60 9.16 4.93 6.12
C ILE A 60 9.26 4.68 7.62
N ASN A 61 10.46 4.41 8.09
CA ASN A 61 10.78 4.47 9.51
C ASN A 61 10.98 5.95 9.89
N LEU A 62 10.40 6.34 11.01
CA LEU A 62 10.77 7.60 11.66
C LEU A 62 11.97 7.24 12.55
N ASP A 63 13.14 7.73 12.19
CA ASP A 63 14.32 7.72 13.08
C ASP A 63 14.13 8.73 14.23
#